data_AF-A0AAT9HI42-F1
#
_entry.id   AF-A0AAT9HI42-F1
#
_cell.length_a   1.000
_cell.length_b   1.000
_cell.length_c   1.000
_cell.angle_alpha   90.00
_cell.angle_beta   90.00
_cell.angle_gamma   90.00
#
_symmetry.space_group_name_H-M   'P 1'
#
loop_
_entity.id
_entity.type
_entity.pdbx_description
1 polymer ?
#
loop_
_entity_poly.entity_id
_entity_poly.type
_entity_poly.pdbx_seq_one_letter_code
_entity_poly.pdbx_strand_id
1 'polypeptide(L)'
;MARLHETLPLDVGTLDRGRTISHICEGDAVPGLLIPRLTALWQAGRFPFDQLIRTYPLADINEAEHDCDTGRVVKPVLIPDGRRH
;
A
#
# COMPACT_ATOMS: atom_id res chain seq x y z
N MET A 1 -9.85 4.52 6.35
CA MET A 1 -10.69 5.21 5.34
C MET A 1 -10.12 6.60 5.15
N ALA A 2 -9.48 6.86 4.01
CA ALA A 2 -9.03 8.21 3.66
C ALA A 2 -10.26 9.11 3.59
N ARG A 3 -10.36 10.09 4.51
CA ARG A 3 -11.37 11.14 4.43
C ARG A 3 -10.76 12.29 3.66
N LEU A 4 -11.48 12.75 2.64
CA LEU A 4 -11.24 14.10 2.12
C LEU A 4 -11.70 15.07 3.21
N HIS A 5 -10.76 15.82 3.76
CA HIS A 5 -11.03 16.78 4.84
C HIS A 5 -11.62 18.09 4.31
N GLU A 6 -11.61 18.28 2.99
CA GLU A 6 -12.09 19.47 2.29
C GLU A 6 -12.83 19.07 1.00
N THR A 7 -13.66 19.97 0.49
CA THR A 7 -14.31 19.81 -0.81
C THR A 7 -13.25 19.81 -1.93
N LEU A 8 -13.42 18.97 -2.95
CA LEU A 8 -12.62 19.04 -4.17
C LEU A 8 -13.29 20.05 -5.12
N PRO A 9 -12.76 21.28 -5.28
CA PRO A 9 -13.30 22.23 -6.23
C PRO A 9 -13.07 21.70 -7.66
N LEU A 10 -14.13 21.73 -8.48
CA LEU A 10 -14.06 21.38 -9.90
C LEU A 10 -14.54 22.57 -10.72
N ASP A 11 -13.76 22.97 -11.71
CA ASP A 11 -14.15 24.04 -12.63
C ASP A 11 -15.23 23.54 -13.60
N VAL A 12 -16.08 24.48 -14.04
CA VAL A 12 -17.05 24.20 -15.11
C VAL A 12 -16.29 23.73 -16.34
N GLY A 13 -16.71 22.58 -16.89
CA GLY A 13 -16.06 21.93 -18.02
C GLY A 13 -14.98 20.90 -17.66
N THR A 14 -14.67 20.67 -16.37
CA THR A 14 -13.70 19.64 -15.94
C THR A 14 -14.02 18.24 -16.48
N LEU A 15 -15.30 17.94 -16.71
CA LEU A 15 -15.74 16.65 -17.25
C LEU A 15 -16.02 16.68 -18.76
N ASP A 16 -15.75 17.80 -19.43
CA ASP A 16 -15.90 17.90 -20.88
C ASP A 16 -15.03 16.87 -21.60
N ARG A 17 -15.44 16.54 -22.82
CA ARG A 17 -14.77 15.55 -23.69
C ARG A 17 -14.73 14.14 -23.11
N GLY A 18 -15.71 13.80 -22.26
CA GLY A 18 -15.87 12.45 -21.71
C GLY A 18 -14.86 12.09 -20.63
N ARG A 19 -14.36 13.07 -19.87
CA ARG A 19 -13.50 12.82 -18.71
C ARG A 19 -14.35 12.27 -17.55
N THR A 20 -13.75 11.38 -16.77
CA THR A 20 -14.40 10.75 -15.61
C THR A 20 -13.59 11.01 -14.35
N ILE A 21 -14.29 11.27 -13.24
CA ILE A 21 -13.72 11.29 -11.90
C ILE A 21 -14.28 10.07 -11.15
N SER A 22 -13.40 9.26 -10.59
CA SER A 22 -13.75 8.07 -9.81
C SER A 22 -13.00 8.08 -8.49
N HIS A 23 -13.70 7.72 -7.42
CA HIS A 23 -13.07 7.47 -6.13
C HIS A 23 -12.66 6.00 -6.05
N ILE A 24 -11.41 5.74 -5.65
CA ILE A 24 -10.88 4.38 -5.48
C ILE A 24 -10.46 4.22 -4.03
N CYS A 25 -11.08 3.29 -3.31
CA CYS A 25 -10.66 2.89 -1.97
C CYS A 25 -9.93 1.55 -2.07
N GLU A 26 -8.71 1.45 -1.55
CA GLU A 26 -7.96 0.19 -1.47
C GLU A 26 -7.89 -0.59 -2.81
N GLY A 27 -7.80 0.14 -3.93
CA GLY A 27 -7.75 -0.45 -5.28
C GLY A 27 -9.09 -0.94 -5.83
N ASP A 28 -10.22 -0.64 -5.17
CA ASP A 28 -11.57 -1.10 -5.53
C ASP A 28 -11.64 -2.63 -5.70
N ALA A 29 -10.87 -3.32 -4.85
CA ALA A 29 -10.61 -4.74 -4.97
C ALA A 29 -11.53 -5.57 -4.06
N VAL A 30 -11.77 -6.83 -4.46
CA VAL A 30 -12.28 -7.87 -3.58
C VAL A 30 -11.08 -8.60 -2.97
N PRO A 31 -10.72 -8.39 -1.67
CA PRO A 31 -9.47 -8.89 -1.12
C PRO A 31 -9.35 -10.42 -1.17
N GLY A 32 -10.45 -11.13 -0.91
CA GLY A 32 -10.51 -12.59 -0.98
C GLY A 32 -10.23 -13.19 -2.37
N LEU A 33 -10.35 -12.39 -3.43
CA LEU A 33 -9.99 -12.78 -4.79
C LEU A 33 -8.62 -12.24 -5.20
N LEU A 34 -8.33 -10.98 -4.85
CA LEU A 34 -7.13 -10.30 -5.31
C LEU A 34 -5.86 -10.80 -4.60
N ILE A 35 -5.89 -10.99 -3.28
CA ILE A 35 -4.71 -11.39 -2.51
C ILE A 35 -4.18 -12.76 -2.99
N PRO A 36 -5.00 -13.83 -3.12
CA PRO A 36 -4.52 -15.10 -3.64
C PRO A 36 -3.90 -14.98 -5.05
N ARG A 37 -4.48 -14.13 -5.91
CA ARG A 37 -3.95 -13.87 -7.26
C ARG A 37 -2.59 -13.19 -7.23
N LEU A 38 -2.40 -12.17 -6.40
CA LEU A 38 -1.12 -11.47 -6.26
C LEU A 38 -0.04 -12.41 -5.69
N THR A 39 -0.39 -13.23 -4.70
CA THR A 39 0.51 -14.26 -4.16
C THR A 39 0.93 -15.27 -5.22
N ALA A 40 0.00 -15.75 -6.05
CA ALA A 40 0.32 -16.66 -7.15
C ALA A 40 1.25 -16.02 -8.20
N LEU A 41 1.05 -14.74 -8.52
CA LEU A 41 1.94 -14.00 -9.42
C LEU A 41 3.34 -13.81 -8.83
N TRP A 42 3.44 -13.53 -7.53
CA TRP A 42 4.71 -13.44 -6.82
C TRP A 42 5.46 -14.77 -6.83
N GLN A 43 4.80 -15.87 -6.48
CA GLN A 43 5.38 -17.22 -6.50
C GLN A 43 5.81 -17.65 -7.92
N ALA A 44 5.14 -17.14 -8.95
CA ALA A 44 5.53 -17.35 -10.35
C ALA A 44 6.64 -16.40 -10.84
N GLY A 45 7.21 -15.55 -9.97
CA GLY A 45 8.25 -14.58 -10.33
C GLY A 45 7.74 -13.39 -11.18
N ARG A 46 6.43 -13.20 -11.28
CA ARG A 46 5.78 -12.18 -12.13
C ARG A 46 5.33 -10.93 -11.36
N PHE A 47 5.45 -10.94 -10.05
CA PHE A 47 5.11 -9.80 -9.19
C PHE A 47 6.07 -9.74 -7.99
N PRO A 48 7.29 -9.21 -8.18
CA PRO A 48 8.34 -9.22 -7.16
C PRO A 48 8.15 -8.09 -6.13
N PHE A 49 7.01 -8.06 -5.45
CA PHE A 49 6.71 -7.00 -4.45
C PHE A 49 7.63 -7.08 -3.22
N ASP A 50 8.20 -8.25 -2.95
CA ASP A 50 9.13 -8.51 -1.85
C ASP A 50 10.42 -7.69 -1.95
N GLN A 51 10.80 -7.24 -3.15
CA GLN A 51 11.95 -6.35 -3.36
C GLN A 51 11.76 -4.95 -2.74
N LEU A 52 10.51 -4.58 -2.41
CA LEU A 52 10.19 -3.32 -1.74
C LEU A 52 10.34 -3.42 -0.21
N ILE A 53 10.52 -4.63 0.31
CA ILE A 53 10.48 -4.92 1.75
C ILE A 53 11.87 -4.80 2.36
N ARG A 54 11.94 -4.14 3.53
CA ARG A 54 13.03 -4.32 4.47
C ARG A 54 12.47 -4.78 5.82
N THR A 55 13.06 -5.83 6.38
CA THR A 55 12.63 -6.40 7.66
C THR A 55 13.40 -5.77 8.83
N TYR A 56 12.70 -5.57 9.94
CA TYR A 56 13.25 -5.08 11.20
C TYR A 56 12.73 -5.96 12.35
N PRO A 57 13.52 -6.20 13.41
CA PRO A 57 12.97 -6.66 14.68
C PRO A 57 11.87 -5.70 15.17
N LEU A 58 10.84 -6.22 15.83
CA LEU A 58 9.78 -5.38 16.41
C LEU A 58 10.34 -4.35 17.41
N ALA A 59 11.43 -4.68 18.11
CA ALA A 59 12.12 -3.77 19.01
C ALA A 59 12.64 -2.49 18.33
N ASP A 60 12.90 -2.55 17.01
CA ASP A 60 13.48 -1.47 16.22
C ASP A 60 12.41 -0.66 15.46
N ILE A 61 11.17 -0.64 15.97
CA ILE A 61 10.02 0.04 15.31
C ILE A 61 10.32 1.51 14.97
N ASN A 62 11.00 2.24 15.85
CA ASN A 62 11.32 3.66 15.62
C ASN A 62 12.31 3.84 14.46
N GLU A 63 13.27 2.93 14.31
CA GLU A 63 14.19 2.96 13.16
C GLU A 63 13.46 2.62 11.87
N ALA A 64 12.57 1.62 11.91
CA ALA A 64 11.76 1.24 10.75
C ALA A 64 10.85 2.38 10.27
N GLU A 65 10.23 3.13 11.20
CA GLU A 65 9.45 4.32 10.87
C GLU A 65 10.32 5.44 10.29
N HIS A 66 11.47 5.74 10.90
CA HIS A 66 12.37 6.78 10.41
C HIS A 66 12.91 6.48 9.01
N ASP A 67 13.34 5.24 8.76
CA ASP A 67 13.80 4.80 7.43
C ASP A 67 12.67 4.87 6.39
N CYS A 68 11.41 4.67 6.78
CA CYS A 68 10.26 4.82 5.89
C CYS A 68 9.92 6.30 5.61
N ASP A 69 9.90 7.13 6.64
CA ASP A 69 9.55 8.56 6.55
C ASP A 69 10.59 9.35 5.74
N THR A 70 11.88 9.00 5.92
CA THR A 70 12.98 9.57 5.12
C THR A 70 13.06 9.03 3.68
N GLY A 71 12.20 8.07 3.33
CA GLY A 71 12.18 7.43 2.01
C GLY A 71 13.35 6.48 1.74
N ARG A 72 14.15 6.14 2.76
CA ARG A 72 15.23 5.15 2.65
C ARG A 72 14.69 3.74 2.40
N VAL A 73 13.51 3.43 2.93
CA VAL A 73 12.81 2.15 2.77
C VAL A 73 11.40 2.39 2.27
N VAL A 74 10.98 1.59 1.29
CA VAL A 74 9.63 1.69 0.71
C VAL A 74 8.60 0.99 1.61
N LYS A 75 8.87 -0.24 2.05
CA LYS A 75 7.95 -1.01 2.91
C LYS A 75 8.69 -1.66 4.08
N PRO A 76 8.73 -1.05 5.27
CA PRO A 76 9.21 -1.72 6.45
C PRO A 76 8.25 -2.85 6.86
N VAL A 77 8.81 -3.99 7.29
CA VAL A 77 8.07 -5.11 7.88
C VAL A 77 8.70 -5.45 9.24
N LEU A 78 7.91 -5.30 10.30
CA LEU A 78 8.33 -5.64 11.66
C LEU A 78 8.13 -7.13 11.90
N ILE A 79 9.16 -7.81 12.41
CA ILE A 79 9.14 -9.20 12.80
C ILE A 79 9.04 -9.27 14.33
N PRO A 80 7.91 -9.75 14.89
CA PRO A 80 7.78 -9.95 16.32
C PRO A 80 8.76 -11.01 16.81
N ASP A 81 9.32 -10.82 18.02
CA ASP A 81 10.08 -11.87 18.68
C ASP A 81 9.16 -13.07 18.93
N GLY A 82 9.54 -14.23 18.39
CA GLY A 82 8.75 -15.44 18.49
C GLY A 82 8.67 -15.93 19.94
N ARG A 83 7.55 -15.66 20.62
CA ARG A 83 7.10 -16.60 21.65
C ARG A 83 6.64 -17.86 20.94
N ARG A 84 7.52 -18.87 20.92
CA ARG A 84 7.11 -20.26 20.71
C ARG A 84 6.14 -20.59 21.85
N HIS A 85 4.86 -20.68 21.52
CA HIS A 85 3.89 -21.45 22.30
C HIS A 85 3.83 -22.87 21.72
#